data_AF-A0A8J8BAZ5-F1
#
_entry.id   AF-A0A8J8BAZ5-F1
#
_cell.length_a   1.000
_cell.length_b   1.000
_cell.length_c   1.000
_cell.angle_alpha   90.00
_cell.angle_beta   90.00
_cell.angle_gamma   90.00
#
_symmetry.space_group_name_H-M   'P 1'
#
loop_
_entity.id
_entity.type
_entity.pdbx_description
1 polymer ?
#
loop_
_entity_poly.entity_id
_entity_poly.type
_entity_poly.pdbx_seq_one_letter_code
_entity_poly.pdbx_strand_id
1 'polypeptide(L)'
;MSSAEETDDKTPGIAEVAAALRANPAVGRRLQPAVLLAGWVGSGRKVTSTGVPKPADAAGAARACGLGVPPGKITRAARIPGLVEAWDLALATGLVELAADQALPGPNRGAWPDGPDEQVVEVWLAAFARAIGLEVGEEAELIAGDGGLLTLSVLELLGAGPRSLTDLRAELDDALRGDLGPTIALIRMSVQGDPERVAVGHLVDWGLAECEGGLASLSAPGVFARRELGLEPVRQLDPALDAAGLLAALAAESELGPEAAESWLAARPARAAAEQLLAAAAGTDPLSRVMAIGLAQSLGPEAAPAWKRAARLPGVGPHARMYLYQVDSGAQPSPGDSGWIAADLGAAVATLADRGIPREQFDALIDDVFADLGGQERADLASAIRASGHPGAATALGLLAAEGDPAGAPAKPGYQLKVTLLGLRPPVWRRITVPADTSLAALHHVIQAAMGWEDYHMHVFNAGRASYGLPDRELGHRDAKKVPLSRVLGGVGDRIGYTYDLGDCWEHEILLEKTVATVGRPACVDGRRHCPPEDCGGVWAYQDLVQALTDKDDERHEELTEWMEEAHGLTDFDPEFFDPAEADARLARLRL
;
A
#
# COMPACT_ATOMS: atom_id res chain seq x y z
N MET A 1 26.12 43.42 -10.88
CA MET A 1 25.18 43.67 -9.76
C MET A 1 23.77 43.41 -10.25
N SER A 2 23.31 42.19 -10.02
CA SER A 2 21.95 41.89 -9.58
C SER A 2 22.03 40.42 -9.21
N SER A 3 22.55 40.19 -8.01
CA SER A 3 22.48 38.90 -7.34
C SER A 3 21.00 38.59 -7.22
N ALA A 4 20.50 37.61 -7.98
CA ALA A 4 19.27 36.95 -7.60
C ALA A 4 19.60 36.29 -6.26
N GLU A 5 19.11 36.91 -5.18
CA GLU A 5 19.05 36.26 -3.88
C GLU A 5 18.29 34.95 -4.10
N GLU A 6 19.04 33.85 -4.11
CA GLU A 6 18.60 32.57 -3.56
C GLU A 6 17.90 32.93 -2.25
N THR A 7 16.57 32.99 -2.26
CA THR A 7 15.78 33.00 -1.05
C THR A 7 16.01 31.64 -0.42
N ASP A 8 17.03 31.58 0.42
CA ASP A 8 17.28 30.55 1.43
C ASP A 8 15.98 30.40 2.22
N ASP A 9 15.11 29.49 1.75
CA ASP A 9 13.82 29.17 2.37
C ASP A 9 14.13 28.49 3.69
N LYS A 10 14.33 29.31 4.72
CA LYS A 10 14.64 28.83 6.06
C LYS A 10 13.45 28.04 6.55
N THR A 11 13.55 26.72 6.40
CA THR A 11 12.60 25.78 6.97
C THR A 11 12.39 26.14 8.45
N PRO A 12 11.16 26.39 8.88
CA PRO A 12 10.89 26.74 10.27
C PRO A 12 11.43 25.65 11.21
N GLY A 13 12.17 26.07 12.23
CA GLY A 13 12.69 25.14 13.24
C GLY A 13 11.57 24.61 14.14
N ILE A 14 11.76 23.43 14.73
CA ILE A 14 10.78 22.79 15.65
C ILE A 14 10.30 23.75 16.74
N ALA A 15 11.19 24.54 17.33
CA ALA A 15 10.85 25.51 18.37
C ALA A 15 9.93 26.65 17.88
N GLU A 16 10.14 27.12 16.64
CA GLU A 16 9.31 28.14 16.00
C GLU A 16 7.91 27.59 15.71
N VAL A 17 7.85 26.38 15.14
CA VAL A 17 6.59 25.67 14.88
C VAL A 17 5.81 25.45 16.17
N ALA A 18 6.45 24.89 17.20
CA ALA A 18 5.81 24.66 18.50
C ALA A 18 5.29 25.96 19.13
N ALA A 19 6.05 27.06 19.04
CA ALA A 19 5.61 28.37 19.53
C ALA A 19 4.36 28.88 18.79
N ALA A 20 4.34 28.77 17.46
CA ALA A 20 3.19 29.16 16.64
C ALA A 20 1.94 28.31 16.97
N LEU A 21 2.11 27.00 17.14
CA LEU A 21 1.04 26.08 17.52
C LEU A 21 0.45 26.41 18.89
N ARG A 22 1.30 26.68 19.90
CA ARG A 22 0.85 27.10 21.24
C ARG A 22 0.08 28.41 21.23
N ALA A 23 0.47 29.35 20.35
CA ALA A 23 -0.19 30.63 20.20
C ALA A 23 -1.54 30.54 19.46
N ASN A 24 -1.81 29.45 18.73
CA ASN A 24 -3.01 29.30 17.93
C ASN A 24 -4.19 28.71 18.75
N PRO A 25 -5.24 29.50 19.06
CA PRO A 25 -6.35 29.03 19.88
C PRO A 25 -7.26 28.04 19.14
N ALA A 26 -7.26 28.01 17.80
CA ALA A 26 -8.04 27.04 17.03
C ALA A 26 -7.45 25.63 17.18
N VAL A 27 -6.13 25.49 17.05
CA VAL A 27 -5.40 24.24 17.29
C VAL A 27 -5.65 23.75 18.72
N GLY A 28 -5.52 24.65 19.70
CA GLY A 28 -5.81 24.34 21.10
C GLY A 28 -7.22 23.78 21.30
N ARG A 29 -8.25 24.38 20.68
CA ARG A 29 -9.64 23.89 20.75
C ARG A 29 -9.81 22.51 20.09
N ARG A 30 -9.13 22.25 18.97
CA ARG A 30 -9.19 20.96 18.25
C ARG A 30 -8.58 19.82 19.07
N LEU A 31 -7.45 20.07 19.74
CA LEU A 31 -6.75 19.07 20.55
C LEU A 31 -7.33 18.90 21.97
N GLN A 32 -8.01 19.91 22.50
CA GLN A 32 -8.47 19.94 23.89
C GLN A 32 -9.32 18.72 24.30
N PRO A 33 -10.29 18.23 23.49
CA PRO A 33 -11.05 17.05 23.87
C PRO A 33 -10.19 15.80 24.08
N ALA A 34 -9.20 15.57 23.22
CA ALA A 34 -8.27 14.44 23.31
C ALA A 34 -7.37 14.53 24.54
N VAL A 35 -6.84 15.73 24.84
CA VAL A 35 -6.02 15.99 26.03
C VAL A 35 -6.81 15.77 27.32
N LEU A 36 -8.05 16.25 27.37
CA LEU A 36 -8.94 16.04 28.53
C LEU A 36 -9.31 14.56 28.70
N LEU A 37 -9.52 13.82 27.61
CA LEU A 37 -9.73 12.38 27.66
C LEU A 37 -8.51 11.63 28.18
N ALA A 38 -7.30 12.00 27.76
CA ALA A 38 -6.06 11.44 28.29
C ALA A 38 -5.92 11.70 29.81
N GLY A 39 -6.29 12.90 30.26
CA GLY A 39 -6.39 13.23 31.69
C GLY A 39 -7.43 12.37 32.43
N TRP A 40 -8.59 12.17 31.82
CA TRP A 40 -9.66 11.33 32.36
C TRP A 40 -9.25 9.86 32.48
N VAL A 41 -8.54 9.31 31.48
CA VAL A 41 -7.96 7.94 31.51
C VAL A 41 -7.05 7.75 32.72
N GLY A 42 -6.30 8.78 33.12
CA GLY A 42 -5.55 8.77 34.37
C GLY A 42 -4.45 7.71 34.39
N SER A 43 -4.40 6.83 35.38
CA SER A 43 -3.44 5.72 35.44
C SER A 43 -3.87 4.48 34.66
N GLY A 44 -5.08 4.50 34.10
CA GLY A 44 -5.63 3.37 33.36
C GLY A 44 -7.14 3.26 33.53
N ARG A 45 -7.85 2.99 32.43
CA ARG A 45 -9.29 2.69 32.47
C ARG A 45 -9.62 1.48 31.64
N LYS A 46 -10.63 0.72 32.09
CA LYS A 46 -11.19 -0.36 31.27
C LYS A 46 -11.95 0.23 30.11
N VAL A 47 -11.69 -0.32 28.94
CA VAL A 47 -12.34 0.06 27.69
C VAL A 47 -13.15 -1.13 27.17
N THR A 48 -14.05 -0.90 26.21
CA THR A 48 -14.89 -1.92 25.58
C THR A 48 -14.07 -3.04 24.99
N SER A 49 -14.75 -4.09 24.56
CA SER A 49 -14.04 -5.07 23.80
C SER A 49 -13.36 -4.43 22.63
N THR A 50 -13.81 -3.30 21.94
CA THR A 50 -13.29 -2.47 20.78
C THR A 50 -12.25 -1.38 21.04
N GLY A 51 -11.96 -1.04 22.28
CA GLY A 51 -10.95 -0.02 22.59
C GLY A 51 -11.53 1.37 22.80
N VAL A 52 -12.84 1.52 22.63
CA VAL A 52 -13.57 2.74 22.97
C VAL A 52 -14.07 2.71 24.43
N PRO A 53 -14.39 3.87 25.05
CA PRO A 53 -14.93 3.93 26.42
C PRO A 53 -16.16 3.02 26.60
N LYS A 54 -16.21 2.27 27.71
CA LYS A 54 -17.37 1.42 28.02
C LYS A 54 -18.65 2.26 28.11
N PRO A 55 -19.83 1.71 27.77
CA PRO A 55 -21.09 2.47 27.87
C PRO A 55 -21.34 3.08 29.26
N ALA A 56 -20.94 2.39 30.33
CA ALA A 56 -21.03 2.88 31.70
C ALA A 56 -20.11 4.09 31.98
N ASP A 57 -19.01 4.21 31.25
CA ASP A 57 -17.98 5.23 31.42
C ASP A 57 -18.09 6.36 30.37
N ALA A 58 -18.75 6.12 29.24
CA ALA A 58 -18.85 7.04 28.11
C ALA A 58 -19.45 8.41 28.50
N ALA A 59 -20.47 8.44 29.35
CA ALA A 59 -21.02 9.71 29.86
C ALA A 59 -20.03 10.44 30.79
N GLY A 60 -19.17 9.71 31.50
CA GLY A 60 -18.10 10.27 32.31
C GLY A 60 -16.98 10.86 31.45
N ALA A 61 -16.56 10.12 30.42
CA ALA A 61 -15.58 10.56 29.44
C ALA A 61 -16.05 11.84 28.72
N ALA A 62 -17.28 11.83 28.20
CA ALA A 62 -17.90 12.98 27.55
C ALA A 62 -17.92 14.23 28.43
N ARG A 63 -18.34 14.09 29.70
CA ARG A 63 -18.33 15.21 30.65
C ARG A 63 -16.92 15.71 30.94
N ALA A 64 -15.93 14.82 31.00
CA ALA A 64 -14.55 15.18 31.26
C ALA A 64 -13.94 16.03 30.13
N CYS A 65 -14.34 15.78 28.88
CA CYS A 65 -13.91 16.55 27.72
C CYS A 65 -14.91 17.64 27.27
N GLY A 66 -15.90 17.98 28.12
CA GLY A 66 -16.83 19.09 27.88
C GLY A 66 -17.93 18.80 26.84
N LEU A 67 -18.12 17.55 26.44
CA LEU A 67 -19.15 17.14 25.48
C LEU A 67 -20.52 16.96 26.15
N GLY A 68 -21.56 17.35 25.42
CA GLY A 68 -22.94 17.15 25.83
C GLY A 68 -23.31 15.67 25.86
N VAL A 69 -23.93 15.22 26.95
CA VAL A 69 -24.45 13.84 27.05
C VAL A 69 -25.93 13.84 26.65
N PRO A 70 -26.34 13.10 25.61
CA PRO A 70 -27.72 13.05 25.19
C PRO A 70 -28.61 12.41 26.27
N PRO A 71 -29.90 12.79 26.36
CA PRO A 71 -30.82 12.21 27.32
C PRO A 71 -31.08 10.73 27.02
N GLY A 72 -31.32 9.94 28.08
CA GLY A 72 -31.61 8.51 27.99
C GLY A 72 -30.42 7.61 28.31
N LYS A 73 -30.61 6.30 28.17
CA LYS A 73 -29.57 5.30 28.48
C LYS A 73 -28.50 5.27 27.38
N ILE A 74 -27.24 5.49 27.78
CA ILE A 74 -26.09 5.35 26.88
C ILE A 74 -25.74 3.86 26.74
N THR A 75 -25.93 3.32 25.53
CA THR A 75 -25.64 1.91 25.21
C THR A 75 -24.31 1.72 24.50
N ARG A 76 -23.76 2.75 23.87
CA ARG A 76 -22.44 2.78 23.21
C ARG A 76 -21.88 4.19 23.15
N ALA A 77 -20.55 4.35 23.12
CA ALA A 77 -19.87 5.65 23.11
C ALA A 77 -20.24 6.51 21.89
N ALA A 78 -20.39 5.87 20.71
CA ALA A 78 -20.79 6.53 19.46
C ALA A 78 -22.16 7.24 19.50
N ARG A 79 -22.98 7.04 20.56
CA ARG A 79 -24.20 7.86 20.75
C ARG A 79 -23.92 9.28 21.22
N ILE A 80 -22.70 9.57 21.69
CA ILE A 80 -22.31 10.89 22.16
C ILE A 80 -21.56 11.59 21.02
N PRO A 81 -22.15 12.62 20.39
CA PRO A 81 -21.49 13.34 19.30
C PRO A 81 -20.11 13.87 19.72
N GLY A 82 -19.11 13.69 18.85
CA GLY A 82 -17.72 14.13 19.07
C GLY A 82 -16.89 13.27 20.04
N LEU A 83 -17.48 12.33 20.77
CA LEU A 83 -16.71 11.51 21.73
C LEU A 83 -15.78 10.52 21.03
N VAL A 84 -16.23 9.91 19.93
CA VAL A 84 -15.42 8.95 19.15
C VAL A 84 -14.27 9.69 18.46
N GLU A 85 -14.55 10.81 17.81
CA GLU A 85 -13.52 11.67 17.19
C GLU A 85 -12.45 12.09 18.20
N ALA A 86 -12.85 12.56 19.38
CA ALA A 86 -11.93 12.95 20.42
C ALA A 86 -11.11 11.76 20.97
N TRP A 87 -11.70 10.57 21.02
CA TRP A 87 -11.04 9.35 21.46
C TRP A 87 -10.03 8.85 20.43
N ASP A 88 -10.42 8.80 19.16
CA ASP A 88 -9.54 8.44 18.04
C ASP A 88 -8.35 9.39 17.94
N LEU A 89 -8.60 10.69 18.12
CA LEU A 89 -7.54 11.70 18.15
C LEU A 89 -6.58 11.46 19.32
N ALA A 90 -7.08 11.08 20.50
CA ALA A 90 -6.23 10.76 21.65
C ALA A 90 -5.33 9.52 21.40
N LEU A 91 -5.80 8.55 20.61
CA LEU A 91 -5.03 7.38 20.21
C LEU A 91 -3.99 7.73 19.13
N ALA A 92 -4.43 8.40 18.05
CA ALA A 92 -3.57 8.75 16.92
C ALA A 92 -2.39 9.63 17.34
N THR A 93 -2.59 10.50 18.33
CA THR A 93 -1.55 11.41 18.86
C THR A 93 -0.65 10.77 19.92
N GLY A 94 -0.91 9.52 20.34
CA GLY A 94 -0.17 8.87 21.41
C GLY A 94 -0.40 9.50 22.79
N LEU A 95 -1.47 10.29 22.98
CA LEU A 95 -1.88 10.80 24.30
C LEU A 95 -2.44 9.67 25.18
N VAL A 96 -3.09 8.69 24.54
CA VAL A 96 -3.60 7.45 25.12
C VAL A 96 -3.09 6.29 24.29
N GLU A 97 -2.73 5.19 24.94
CA GLU A 97 -2.41 3.92 24.28
C GLU A 97 -3.36 2.81 24.75
N LEU A 98 -3.56 1.81 23.90
CA LEU A 98 -4.37 0.65 24.24
C LEU A 98 -3.47 -0.52 24.62
N ALA A 99 -3.69 -1.07 25.82
CA ALA A 99 -3.04 -2.28 26.29
C ALA A 99 -4.12 -3.28 26.73
N ALA A 100 -4.33 -4.31 25.92
CA ALA A 100 -5.37 -5.33 26.12
C ALA A 100 -6.77 -4.71 26.34
N ASP A 101 -7.37 -4.89 27.53
CA ASP A 101 -8.70 -4.35 27.87
C ASP A 101 -8.64 -2.94 28.50
N GLN A 102 -7.47 -2.31 28.52
CA GLN A 102 -7.24 -1.01 29.17
C GLN A 102 -6.76 0.06 28.19
N ALA A 103 -7.13 1.29 28.51
CA ALA A 103 -6.55 2.50 27.96
C ALA A 103 -5.60 3.03 29.01
N LEU A 104 -4.36 3.29 28.63
CA LEU A 104 -3.27 3.75 29.49
C LEU A 104 -2.77 5.12 29.01
N PRO A 105 -2.05 5.87 29.85
CA PRO A 105 -1.16 6.94 29.42
C PRO A 105 -0.31 6.52 28.22
N GLY A 106 -0.45 7.21 27.09
CA GLY A 106 0.47 7.03 25.97
C GLY A 106 1.78 7.81 26.17
N PRO A 107 2.77 7.62 25.28
CA PRO A 107 4.08 8.26 25.37
C PRO A 107 4.03 9.79 25.31
N ASN A 108 3.04 10.35 24.63
CA ASN A 108 2.87 11.80 24.48
C ASN A 108 1.97 12.41 25.55
N ARG A 109 1.63 11.66 26.61
CA ARG A 109 0.81 12.20 27.70
C ARG A 109 1.49 13.42 28.34
N GLY A 110 0.80 14.55 28.30
CA GLY A 110 1.30 15.81 28.84
C GLY A 110 2.20 16.59 27.89
N ALA A 111 2.40 16.11 26.65
CA ALA A 111 3.11 16.84 25.61
C ALA A 111 2.41 18.16 25.25
N TRP A 112 1.09 18.13 25.10
CA TRP A 112 0.32 19.31 24.71
C TRP A 112 -0.27 20.08 25.91
N PRO A 113 -0.18 21.43 25.95
CA PRO A 113 0.66 22.31 25.11
C PRO A 113 2.05 22.56 25.71
N ASP A 114 2.27 22.19 26.98
CA ASP A 114 3.42 22.65 27.78
C ASP A 114 4.62 21.69 27.80
N GLY A 115 4.57 20.60 27.02
CA GLY A 115 5.68 19.65 26.89
C GLY A 115 6.80 20.14 25.96
N PRO A 116 7.81 19.29 25.73
CA PRO A 116 8.92 19.56 24.80
C PRO A 116 8.42 19.90 23.40
N ASP A 117 9.15 20.78 22.70
CA ASP A 117 8.75 21.30 21.38
C ASP A 117 8.56 20.17 20.36
N GLU A 118 9.43 19.16 20.37
CA GLU A 118 9.35 17.98 19.50
C GLU A 118 8.03 17.23 19.68
N GLN A 119 7.63 16.99 20.94
CA GLN A 119 6.38 16.25 21.24
C GLN A 119 5.14 17.08 20.96
N VAL A 120 5.21 18.41 21.10
CA VAL A 120 4.13 19.32 20.70
C VAL A 120 3.88 19.23 19.21
N VAL A 121 4.94 19.26 18.41
CA VAL A 121 4.87 19.14 16.94
C VAL A 121 4.41 17.74 16.53
N GLU A 122 4.92 16.68 17.17
CA GLU A 122 4.51 15.29 16.92
C GLU A 122 3.00 15.08 17.16
N VAL A 123 2.50 15.50 18.32
CA VAL A 123 1.06 15.43 18.65
C VAL A 123 0.22 16.21 17.65
N TRP A 124 0.66 17.41 17.27
CA TRP A 124 -0.08 18.23 16.31
C TRP A 124 -0.09 17.62 14.90
N LEU A 125 1.05 17.14 14.40
CA LEU A 125 1.14 16.58 13.06
C LEU A 125 0.31 15.29 12.94
N ALA A 126 0.40 14.40 13.93
CA ALA A 126 -0.41 13.20 13.99
C ALA A 126 -1.92 13.52 14.07
N ALA A 127 -2.27 14.58 14.80
CA ALA A 127 -3.66 15.04 14.91
C ALA A 127 -4.18 15.61 13.58
N PHE A 128 -3.37 16.41 12.88
CA PHE A 128 -3.70 16.94 11.56
C PHE A 128 -3.87 15.82 10.54
N ALA A 129 -2.88 14.91 10.43
CA ALA A 129 -2.92 13.75 9.56
C ALA A 129 -4.20 12.92 9.79
N ARG A 130 -4.52 12.60 11.04
CA ARG A 130 -5.76 11.88 11.38
C ARG A 130 -7.02 12.66 10.99
N ALA A 131 -7.02 13.98 11.14
CA ALA A 131 -8.18 14.83 10.85
C ALA A 131 -8.48 14.96 9.35
N ILE A 132 -7.47 14.84 8.48
CA ILE A 132 -7.65 14.77 7.03
C ILE A 132 -7.81 13.31 6.53
N GLY A 133 -7.92 12.35 7.44
CA GLY A 133 -8.08 10.93 7.09
C GLY A 133 -6.88 10.38 6.33
N LEU A 134 -5.68 10.88 6.66
CA LEU A 134 -4.43 10.40 6.09
C LEU A 134 -4.13 9.01 6.64
N GLU A 135 -4.08 8.02 5.76
CA GLU A 135 -3.71 6.65 6.07
C GLU A 135 -2.51 6.26 5.23
N VAL A 136 -1.64 5.40 5.79
CA VAL A 136 -0.53 4.83 5.04
C VAL A 136 -1.08 3.63 4.28
N GLY A 137 -1.17 3.76 2.96
CA GLY A 137 -1.55 2.71 2.04
C GLY A 137 -0.53 1.57 1.99
N GLU A 138 -0.88 0.50 1.28
CA GLU A 138 -0.09 -0.74 1.24
C GLU A 138 1.33 -0.54 0.66
N GLU A 139 1.51 0.48 -0.19
CA GLU A 139 2.79 0.87 -0.80
C GLU A 139 3.49 2.03 -0.09
N ALA A 140 3.10 2.31 1.16
CA ALA A 140 3.52 3.50 1.91
C ALA A 140 3.07 4.85 1.29
N GLU A 141 2.14 4.82 0.34
CA GLU A 141 1.47 6.01 -0.18
C GLU A 141 0.52 6.63 0.84
N LEU A 142 0.37 7.94 0.81
CA LEU A 142 -0.54 8.67 1.67
C LEU A 142 -1.93 8.70 1.03
N ILE A 143 -2.86 7.90 1.56
CA ILE A 143 -4.25 7.87 1.11
C ILE A 143 -5.07 8.80 2.01
N ALA A 144 -5.67 9.83 1.43
CA ALA A 144 -6.50 10.77 2.17
C ALA A 144 -7.99 10.45 1.98
N GLY A 145 -8.75 10.39 3.08
CA GLY A 145 -10.21 10.19 3.03
C GLY A 145 -10.98 11.34 2.36
N ASP A 146 -12.31 11.19 2.23
CA ASP A 146 -13.20 12.14 1.55
C ASP A 146 -13.12 13.57 2.15
N GLY A 147 -12.36 14.45 1.49
CA GLY A 147 -12.07 15.84 1.92
C GLY A 147 -10.61 16.11 2.26
N GLY A 148 -9.82 15.08 2.59
CA GLY A 148 -8.39 15.19 2.88
C GLY A 148 -7.56 15.50 1.64
N LEU A 149 -7.86 14.85 0.51
CA LEU A 149 -7.15 15.08 -0.76
C LEU A 149 -7.23 16.54 -1.20
N LEU A 150 -8.43 17.15 -1.15
CA LEU A 150 -8.61 18.56 -1.46
C LEU A 150 -7.82 19.47 -0.51
N THR A 151 -7.73 19.11 0.77
CA THR A 151 -6.95 19.87 1.77
C THR A 151 -5.45 19.80 1.47
N LEU A 152 -4.95 18.64 1.07
CA LEU A 152 -3.55 18.43 0.65
C LEU A 152 -3.23 19.20 -0.63
N SER A 153 -4.09 19.16 -1.64
CA SER A 153 -3.90 19.93 -2.88
C SER A 153 -3.85 21.44 -2.62
N VAL A 154 -4.72 21.96 -1.73
CA VAL A 154 -4.67 23.38 -1.35
C VAL A 154 -3.39 23.69 -0.56
N LEU A 155 -2.96 22.80 0.34
CA LEU A 155 -1.69 22.95 1.08
C LEU A 155 -0.48 23.04 0.14
N GLU A 156 -0.45 22.18 -0.88
CA GLU A 156 0.58 22.17 -1.92
C GLU A 156 0.58 23.47 -2.75
N LEU A 157 -0.59 23.91 -3.24
CA LEU A 157 -0.72 25.15 -4.02
C LEU A 157 -0.29 26.39 -3.24
N LEU A 158 -0.66 26.48 -1.96
CA LEU A 158 -0.22 27.57 -1.08
C LEU A 158 1.29 27.54 -0.82
N GLY A 159 1.93 26.39 -1.04
CA GLY A 159 3.37 26.26 -0.97
C GLY A 159 4.13 27.02 -2.04
N ALA A 160 3.50 27.26 -3.19
CA ALA A 160 4.01 28.13 -4.25
C ALA A 160 3.70 29.63 -4.01
N GLY A 161 3.22 29.99 -2.81
CA GLY A 161 3.00 31.37 -2.37
C GLY A 161 1.52 31.72 -2.15
N PRO A 162 1.23 32.95 -1.68
CA PRO A 162 -0.13 33.36 -1.34
C PRO A 162 -1.10 33.27 -2.53
N ARG A 163 -2.34 32.84 -2.28
CA ARG A 163 -3.40 32.72 -3.30
C ARG A 163 -4.73 33.25 -2.80
N SER A 164 -5.53 33.85 -3.68
CA SER A 164 -6.95 34.08 -3.37
C SER A 164 -7.76 32.79 -3.57
N LEU A 165 -8.97 32.72 -3.01
CA LEU A 165 -9.89 31.60 -3.29
C LEU A 165 -10.20 31.44 -4.79
N THR A 166 -10.19 32.55 -5.54
CA THR A 166 -10.41 32.54 -6.99
C THR A 166 -9.23 31.88 -7.71
N ASP A 167 -8.01 32.18 -7.28
CA ASP A 167 -6.79 31.61 -7.88
C ASP A 167 -6.71 30.11 -7.57
N LEU A 168 -6.95 29.73 -6.30
CA LEU A 168 -7.01 28.32 -5.89
C LEU A 168 -8.03 27.53 -6.72
N ARG A 169 -9.22 28.10 -6.95
CA ARG A 169 -10.23 27.46 -7.79
C ARG A 169 -9.74 27.27 -9.23
N ALA A 170 -9.13 28.29 -9.83
CA ALA A 170 -8.65 28.22 -11.20
C ALA A 170 -7.50 27.20 -11.35
N GLU A 171 -6.57 27.16 -10.40
CA GLU A 171 -5.45 26.21 -10.39
C GLU A 171 -5.93 24.77 -10.16
N LEU A 172 -6.88 24.55 -9.23
CA LEU A 172 -7.50 23.24 -9.03
C LEU A 172 -8.31 22.79 -10.26
N ASP A 173 -9.02 23.71 -10.93
CA ASP A 173 -9.74 23.40 -12.18
C ASP A 173 -8.77 22.97 -13.30
N ASP A 174 -7.56 23.53 -13.35
CA ASP A 174 -6.52 23.10 -14.31
C ASP A 174 -5.94 21.73 -13.95
N ALA A 175 -5.73 21.48 -12.66
CA ALA A 175 -5.27 20.19 -12.13
C ALA A 175 -6.28 19.05 -12.35
N LEU A 176 -7.57 19.35 -12.60
CA LEU A 176 -8.58 18.34 -12.96
C LEU A 176 -8.26 17.57 -14.26
N ARG A 177 -7.26 18.01 -15.03
CA ARG A 177 -6.77 17.30 -16.22
C ARG A 177 -5.75 16.21 -15.92
N GLY A 178 -5.23 16.14 -14.68
CA GLY A 178 -4.32 15.09 -14.23
C GLY A 178 -5.05 13.87 -13.67
N ASP A 179 -4.28 12.85 -13.28
CA ASP A 179 -4.79 11.54 -12.86
C ASP A 179 -5.71 11.58 -11.63
N LEU A 180 -5.46 12.52 -10.70
CA LEU A 180 -6.30 12.74 -9.51
C LEU A 180 -7.53 13.62 -9.77
N GLY A 181 -7.67 14.17 -10.98
CA GLY A 181 -8.70 15.13 -11.34
C GLY A 181 -10.13 14.63 -11.10
N PRO A 182 -10.53 13.43 -11.59
CA PRO A 182 -11.86 12.89 -11.35
C PRO A 182 -12.20 12.75 -9.85
N THR A 183 -11.23 12.33 -9.03
CA THR A 183 -11.39 12.18 -7.57
C THR A 183 -11.58 13.53 -6.89
N ILE A 184 -10.74 14.52 -7.21
CA ILE A 184 -10.86 15.88 -6.69
C ILE A 184 -12.22 16.50 -7.09
N ALA A 185 -12.70 16.25 -8.32
CA ALA A 185 -14.01 16.71 -8.76
C ALA A 185 -15.15 16.11 -7.92
N LEU A 186 -15.13 14.80 -7.66
CA LEU A 186 -16.13 14.13 -6.83
C LEU A 186 -16.15 14.67 -5.39
N ILE A 187 -14.98 14.90 -4.80
CA ILE A 187 -14.85 15.50 -3.46
C ILE A 187 -15.42 16.93 -3.45
N ARG A 188 -15.09 17.76 -4.45
CA ARG A 188 -15.63 19.13 -4.54
C ARG A 188 -17.17 19.14 -4.66
N MET A 189 -17.76 18.13 -5.30
CA MET A 189 -19.21 17.97 -5.40
C MET A 189 -19.88 17.50 -4.11
N SER A 190 -19.15 16.81 -3.22
CA SER A 190 -19.69 16.29 -1.96
C SER A 190 -19.66 17.32 -0.82
N VAL A 191 -18.76 18.31 -0.90
CA VAL A 191 -18.63 19.36 0.10
C VAL A 191 -19.80 20.35 0.05
N GLN A 192 -20.45 20.56 1.20
CA GLN A 192 -21.46 21.60 1.33
C GLN A 192 -20.80 22.98 1.40
N GLY A 193 -21.15 23.86 0.47
CA GLY A 193 -20.66 25.24 0.42
C GLY A 193 -19.57 25.44 -0.64
N ASP A 194 -18.58 26.25 -0.31
CA ASP A 194 -17.44 26.59 -1.18
C ASP A 194 -16.26 25.68 -0.84
N PRO A 195 -15.93 24.66 -1.66
CA PRO A 195 -14.97 23.61 -1.30
C PRO A 195 -13.57 24.16 -1.01
N GLU A 196 -13.11 25.13 -1.81
CA GLU A 196 -11.80 25.75 -1.61
C GLU A 196 -11.76 26.54 -0.29
N ARG A 197 -12.87 27.21 0.05
CA ARG A 197 -13.01 27.91 1.34
C ARG A 197 -13.04 26.94 2.51
N VAL A 198 -13.69 25.78 2.38
CA VAL A 198 -13.71 24.74 3.42
C VAL A 198 -12.30 24.19 3.64
N ALA A 199 -11.57 23.87 2.56
CA ALA A 199 -10.20 23.38 2.63
C ALA A 199 -9.25 24.41 3.28
N VAL A 200 -9.29 25.68 2.84
CA VAL A 200 -8.52 26.77 3.48
C VAL A 200 -8.90 26.92 4.95
N GLY A 201 -10.20 26.86 5.27
CA GLY A 201 -10.69 26.91 6.66
C GLY A 201 -10.14 25.78 7.52
N HIS A 202 -10.04 24.56 6.98
CA HIS A 202 -9.42 23.44 7.66
C HIS A 202 -7.93 23.69 7.94
N LEU A 203 -7.17 24.18 6.95
CA LEU A 203 -5.76 24.53 7.14
C LEU A 203 -5.57 25.62 8.19
N VAL A 204 -6.42 26.66 8.18
CA VAL A 204 -6.40 27.74 9.19
C VAL A 204 -6.73 27.21 10.59
N ASP A 205 -7.74 26.34 10.71
CA ASP A 205 -8.16 25.76 11.99
C ASP A 205 -7.08 24.88 12.64
N TRP A 206 -6.25 24.24 11.80
CA TRP A 206 -5.08 23.48 12.23
C TRP A 206 -3.80 24.31 12.30
N GLY A 207 -3.87 25.60 11.98
CA GLY A 207 -2.76 26.54 12.06
C GLY A 207 -1.73 26.41 10.96
N LEU A 208 -2.02 25.70 9.86
CA LEU A 208 -1.16 25.56 8.68
C LEU A 208 -1.25 26.77 7.73
N ALA A 209 -2.33 27.54 7.78
CA ALA A 209 -2.51 28.69 6.91
C ALA A 209 -3.05 29.91 7.68
N GLU A 210 -2.84 31.08 7.08
CA GLU A 210 -3.36 32.36 7.54
C GLU A 210 -4.07 33.06 6.38
N CYS A 211 -5.09 33.86 6.70
CA CYS A 211 -5.82 34.65 5.70
C CYS A 211 -5.70 36.14 6.00
N GLU A 212 -4.99 36.87 5.15
CA GLU A 212 -4.84 38.34 5.24
C GLU A 212 -5.21 38.99 3.89
N GLY A 213 -6.01 40.05 3.93
CA GLY A 213 -6.36 40.80 2.72
C GLY A 213 -7.13 40.00 1.64
N GLY A 214 -7.72 38.85 2.00
CA GLY A 214 -8.39 37.94 1.06
C GLY A 214 -7.46 36.94 0.37
N LEU A 215 -6.18 36.91 0.76
CA LEU A 215 -5.20 35.91 0.35
C LEU A 215 -4.98 34.91 1.47
N ALA A 216 -4.92 33.63 1.13
CA ALA A 216 -4.44 32.57 2.01
C ALA A 216 -2.95 32.35 1.76
N SER A 217 -2.17 32.11 2.82
CA SER A 217 -0.74 31.78 2.75
C SER A 217 -0.37 30.79 3.84
N LEU A 218 0.70 30.01 3.64
CA LEU A 218 1.19 29.10 4.66
C LEU A 218 1.77 29.87 5.86
N SER A 219 1.47 29.37 7.05
CA SER A 219 2.16 29.73 8.29
C SER A 219 3.45 28.92 8.44
N ALA A 220 4.25 29.20 9.48
CA ALA A 220 5.41 28.37 9.81
C ALA A 220 5.06 26.88 10.01
N PRO A 221 4.00 26.50 10.77
CA PRO A 221 3.52 25.13 10.81
C PRO A 221 3.11 24.57 9.44
N GLY A 222 2.51 25.37 8.56
CA GLY A 222 2.13 24.92 7.21
C GLY A 222 3.31 24.52 6.34
N VAL A 223 4.36 25.35 6.33
CA VAL A 223 5.62 25.04 5.62
C VAL A 223 6.26 23.78 6.20
N PHE A 224 6.29 23.65 7.53
CA PHE A 224 6.82 22.46 8.19
C PHE A 224 6.03 21.19 7.84
N ALA A 225 4.70 21.21 7.91
CA ALA A 225 3.87 20.05 7.58
C ALA A 225 4.00 19.62 6.12
N ARG A 226 4.12 20.58 5.17
CA ARG A 226 4.29 20.25 3.75
C ARG A 226 5.51 19.34 3.53
N ARG A 227 6.63 19.67 4.19
CA ARG A 227 7.85 18.86 4.18
C ARG A 227 7.66 17.50 4.82
N GLU A 228 7.12 17.45 6.03
CA GLU A 228 6.94 16.18 6.76
C GLU A 228 5.95 15.23 6.07
N LEU A 229 5.03 15.77 5.27
CA LEU A 229 4.07 15.01 4.47
C LEU A 229 4.60 14.68 3.05
N GLY A 230 5.84 15.04 2.71
CA GLY A 230 6.43 14.75 1.40
C GLY A 230 5.80 15.52 0.24
N LEU A 231 5.15 16.66 0.51
CA LEU A 231 4.47 17.50 -0.49
C LEU A 231 5.38 18.57 -1.10
N GLU A 232 6.70 18.44 -0.96
CA GLU A 232 7.65 19.38 -1.56
C GLU A 232 7.79 19.11 -3.07
N PRO A 233 7.91 20.15 -3.91
CA PRO A 233 8.17 19.96 -5.33
C PRO A 233 9.44 19.14 -5.54
N VAL A 234 9.35 18.07 -6.32
CA VAL A 234 10.53 17.29 -6.70
C VAL A 234 11.50 18.19 -7.46
N ARG A 235 12.77 18.20 -7.04
CA ARG A 235 13.81 19.01 -7.67
C ARG A 235 13.95 18.64 -9.14
N GLN A 236 13.56 19.57 -10.02
CA GLN A 236 13.62 19.38 -11.47
C GLN A 236 15.05 19.56 -12.00
N LEU A 237 15.49 18.67 -12.89
CA LEU A 237 16.75 18.77 -13.61
C LEU A 237 16.65 19.76 -14.78
N ASP A 238 17.78 20.37 -15.15
CA ASP A 238 17.82 21.39 -16.20
C ASP A 238 17.29 20.84 -17.54
N PRO A 239 16.19 21.41 -18.08
CA PRO A 239 15.61 20.94 -19.33
C PRO A 239 16.54 21.12 -20.54
N ALA A 240 17.60 21.93 -20.44
CA ALA A 240 18.60 22.14 -21.47
C ALA A 240 19.65 21.03 -21.58
N LEU A 241 19.72 20.10 -20.61
CA LEU A 241 20.62 18.95 -20.68
C LEU A 241 20.37 18.12 -21.95
N ASP A 242 21.41 17.52 -22.51
CA ASP A 242 21.21 16.42 -23.45
C ASP A 242 20.79 15.15 -22.69
N ALA A 243 20.31 14.13 -23.39
CA ALA A 243 19.81 12.91 -22.75
C ALA A 243 20.91 12.18 -21.94
N ALA A 244 22.17 12.26 -22.36
CA ALA A 244 23.27 11.64 -21.62
C ALA A 244 23.54 12.38 -20.30
N GLY A 245 23.52 13.72 -20.32
CA GLY A 245 23.65 14.56 -19.13
C GLY A 245 22.50 14.37 -18.15
N LEU A 246 21.26 14.24 -18.65
CA LEU A 246 20.09 13.91 -17.83
C LEU A 246 20.29 12.57 -17.10
N LEU A 247 20.62 11.52 -17.83
CA LEU A 247 20.81 10.18 -17.26
C LEU A 247 21.98 10.15 -16.28
N ALA A 248 23.07 10.88 -16.56
CA ALA A 248 24.20 10.98 -15.63
C ALA A 248 23.83 11.71 -14.33
N ALA A 249 22.97 12.73 -14.39
CA ALA A 249 22.49 13.44 -13.21
C ALA A 249 21.57 12.55 -12.35
N LEU A 250 20.59 11.89 -12.96
CA LEU A 250 19.75 10.89 -12.29
C LEU A 250 20.59 9.74 -11.71
N ALA A 251 21.59 9.28 -12.46
CA ALA A 251 22.52 8.26 -12.00
C ALA A 251 23.50 8.76 -10.94
N ALA A 252 23.69 10.05 -10.69
CA ALA A 252 24.67 10.51 -9.70
C ALA A 252 24.06 10.69 -8.31
N GLU A 253 22.76 10.99 -8.26
CA GLU A 253 22.07 11.41 -7.04
C GLU A 253 20.99 10.41 -6.68
N SER A 254 21.25 9.59 -5.65
CA SER A 254 20.34 8.52 -5.21
C SER A 254 18.98 9.00 -4.69
N GLU A 255 18.85 10.30 -4.37
CA GLU A 255 17.59 10.91 -3.92
C GLU A 255 16.70 11.41 -5.08
N LEU A 256 17.22 11.44 -6.32
CA LEU A 256 16.42 11.85 -7.48
C LEU A 256 15.73 10.64 -8.10
N GLY A 257 14.39 10.68 -8.11
CA GLY A 257 13.56 9.76 -8.88
C GLY A 257 13.35 10.20 -10.34
N PRO A 258 12.64 9.40 -11.15
CA PRO A 258 12.31 9.73 -12.53
C PRO A 258 11.51 11.04 -12.68
N GLU A 259 10.79 11.45 -11.64
CA GLU A 259 9.99 12.69 -11.58
C GLU A 259 10.88 13.95 -11.73
N ALA A 260 12.16 13.85 -11.36
CA ALA A 260 13.13 14.93 -11.57
C ALA A 260 13.39 15.24 -13.06
N ALA A 261 12.99 14.34 -13.98
CA ALA A 261 13.12 14.51 -15.41
C ALA A 261 11.90 15.15 -16.10
N GLU A 262 10.81 15.42 -15.38
CA GLU A 262 9.54 15.90 -15.96
C GLU A 262 9.72 17.16 -16.81
N SER A 263 10.44 18.17 -16.31
CA SER A 263 10.72 19.41 -17.04
C SER A 263 11.49 19.15 -18.34
N TRP A 264 12.39 18.16 -18.33
CA TRP A 264 13.15 17.76 -19.51
C TRP A 264 12.26 17.08 -20.54
N LEU A 265 11.34 16.20 -20.10
CA LEU A 265 10.39 15.51 -20.96
C LEU A 265 9.40 16.51 -21.58
N ALA A 266 8.84 17.41 -20.77
CA ALA A 266 7.86 18.41 -21.20
C ALA A 266 8.42 19.41 -22.22
N ALA A 267 9.72 19.67 -22.21
CA ALA A 267 10.38 20.57 -23.16
C ALA A 267 10.51 19.99 -24.59
N ARG A 268 10.10 18.74 -24.83
CA ARG A 268 10.34 18.02 -26.09
C ARG A 268 9.08 17.26 -26.53
N PRO A 269 8.82 17.11 -27.85
CA PRO A 269 7.82 16.17 -28.32
C PRO A 269 8.14 14.74 -27.86
N ALA A 270 7.12 13.97 -27.43
CA ALA A 270 7.28 12.63 -26.85
C ALA A 270 8.17 11.71 -27.70
N ARG A 271 7.93 11.69 -29.01
CA ARG A 271 8.76 10.93 -29.94
C ARG A 271 10.24 11.35 -29.93
N ALA A 272 10.52 12.65 -29.89
CA ALA A 272 11.90 13.17 -29.92
C ALA A 272 12.61 12.88 -28.60
N ALA A 273 11.92 12.99 -27.47
CA ALA A 273 12.43 12.60 -26.15
C ALA A 273 12.79 11.11 -26.13
N ALA A 274 11.89 10.23 -26.58
CA ALA A 274 12.14 8.79 -26.66
C ALA A 274 13.32 8.44 -27.60
N GLU A 275 13.41 9.09 -28.78
CA GLU A 275 14.54 8.90 -29.70
C GLU A 275 15.89 9.30 -29.05
N GLN A 276 15.93 10.40 -28.28
CA GLN A 276 17.13 10.85 -27.56
C GLN A 276 17.51 9.91 -26.40
N LEU A 277 16.54 9.54 -25.55
CA LEU A 277 16.76 8.65 -24.40
C LEU A 277 17.27 7.27 -24.84
N LEU A 278 16.58 6.63 -25.80
CA LEU A 278 16.94 5.29 -26.27
C LEU A 278 18.27 5.27 -27.04
N ALA A 279 18.62 6.37 -27.73
CA ALA A 279 19.92 6.50 -28.38
C ALA A 279 21.05 6.67 -27.35
N ALA A 280 20.85 7.49 -26.31
CA ALA A 280 21.81 7.66 -25.23
C ALA A 280 22.03 6.35 -24.47
N ALA A 281 20.95 5.65 -24.15
CA ALA A 281 20.95 4.37 -23.43
C ALA A 281 21.77 3.26 -24.10
N ALA A 282 21.95 3.29 -25.43
CA ALA A 282 22.69 2.26 -26.15
C ALA A 282 24.14 2.11 -25.65
N GLY A 283 24.78 3.21 -25.22
CA GLY A 283 26.18 3.25 -24.81
C GLY A 283 26.44 3.40 -23.31
N THR A 284 25.41 3.38 -22.47
CA THR A 284 25.55 3.66 -21.03
C THR A 284 25.73 2.39 -20.19
N ASP A 285 26.06 2.58 -18.91
CA ASP A 285 26.00 1.51 -17.92
C ASP A 285 24.56 1.01 -17.71
N PRO A 286 24.38 -0.18 -17.10
CA PRO A 286 23.06 -0.79 -16.90
C PRO A 286 22.06 0.09 -16.14
N LEU A 287 22.48 0.79 -15.07
CA LEU A 287 21.57 1.63 -14.28
C LEU A 287 21.04 2.80 -15.11
N SER A 288 21.94 3.52 -15.78
CA SER A 288 21.57 4.59 -16.72
C SER A 288 20.68 4.10 -17.87
N ARG A 289 20.92 2.88 -18.36
CA ARG A 289 20.12 2.28 -19.44
C ARG A 289 18.69 1.99 -18.97
N VAL A 290 18.54 1.38 -17.79
CA VAL A 290 17.24 1.04 -17.19
C VAL A 290 16.43 2.31 -16.90
N MET A 291 17.05 3.36 -16.34
CA MET A 291 16.37 4.64 -16.14
C MET A 291 15.89 5.25 -17.46
N ALA A 292 16.72 5.23 -18.50
CA ALA A 292 16.33 5.73 -19.82
C ALA A 292 15.15 4.96 -20.43
N ILE A 293 15.11 3.64 -20.22
CA ILE A 293 14.02 2.77 -20.66
C ILE A 293 12.73 3.14 -19.92
N GLY A 294 12.76 3.28 -18.59
CA GLY A 294 11.61 3.67 -17.79
C GLY A 294 11.05 5.04 -18.21
N LEU A 295 11.92 6.04 -18.35
CA LEU A 295 11.52 7.37 -18.86
C LEU A 295 10.97 7.33 -20.28
N ALA A 296 11.48 6.45 -21.14
CA ALA A 296 10.95 6.31 -22.50
C ALA A 296 9.57 5.62 -22.52
N GLN A 297 9.27 4.76 -21.54
CA GLN A 297 8.00 4.04 -21.43
C GLN A 297 6.87 4.97 -21.00
N SER A 298 7.15 5.99 -20.17
CA SER A 298 6.15 6.97 -19.71
C SER A 298 5.67 7.95 -20.79
N LEU A 299 6.33 8.01 -21.95
CA LEU A 299 6.00 8.94 -23.04
C LEU A 299 4.80 8.51 -23.91
N GLY A 300 4.15 7.41 -23.56
CA GLY A 300 2.91 6.96 -24.20
C GLY A 300 3.05 6.52 -25.66
N PRO A 301 1.93 6.34 -26.38
CA PRO A 301 1.93 5.70 -27.70
C PRO A 301 2.64 6.49 -28.80
N GLU A 302 2.80 7.81 -28.64
CA GLU A 302 3.53 8.65 -29.61
C GLU A 302 5.01 8.27 -29.73
N ALA A 303 5.58 7.63 -28.71
CA ALA A 303 6.96 7.15 -28.71
C ALA A 303 7.16 5.87 -29.55
N ALA A 304 6.10 5.18 -30.00
CA ALA A 304 6.20 3.89 -30.70
C ALA A 304 7.19 3.86 -31.90
N PRO A 305 7.31 4.91 -32.74
CA PRO A 305 8.31 4.95 -33.81
C PRO A 305 9.76 4.92 -33.30
N ALA A 306 10.03 5.52 -32.13
CA ALA A 306 11.35 5.52 -31.50
C ALA A 306 11.73 4.09 -31.06
N TRP A 307 10.80 3.40 -30.39
CA TRP A 307 10.95 2.00 -29.98
C TRP A 307 11.21 1.05 -31.15
N LYS A 308 10.50 1.23 -32.28
CA LYS A 308 10.73 0.43 -33.51
C LYS A 308 12.15 0.59 -34.07
N ARG A 309 12.74 1.79 -33.95
CA ARG A 309 14.14 2.02 -34.32
C ARG A 309 15.10 1.42 -33.29
N ALA A 310 14.80 1.62 -32.01
CA ALA A 310 15.60 1.15 -30.89
C ALA A 310 15.71 -0.38 -30.83
N ALA A 311 14.71 -1.12 -31.35
CA ALA A 311 14.75 -2.58 -31.49
C ALA A 311 15.97 -3.09 -32.27
N ARG A 312 16.69 -2.25 -33.01
CA ARG A 312 17.92 -2.61 -33.75
C ARG A 312 19.21 -2.11 -33.09
N LEU A 313 19.10 -1.35 -32.00
CA LEU A 313 20.25 -0.77 -31.32
C LEU A 313 20.92 -1.80 -30.39
N PRO A 314 22.24 -1.80 -30.27
CA PRO A 314 22.95 -2.65 -29.32
C PRO A 314 22.57 -2.26 -27.88
N GLY A 315 22.39 -3.28 -27.04
CA GLY A 315 22.05 -3.17 -25.62
C GLY A 315 20.64 -2.68 -25.28
N VAL A 316 20.02 -1.83 -26.10
CA VAL A 316 18.63 -1.37 -25.94
C VAL A 316 17.64 -2.21 -26.73
N GLY A 317 18.08 -2.87 -27.81
CA GLY A 317 17.24 -3.69 -28.69
C GLY A 317 16.36 -4.72 -27.98
N PRO A 318 16.89 -5.50 -27.01
CA PRO A 318 16.09 -6.44 -26.22
C PRO A 318 14.92 -5.77 -25.48
N HIS A 319 15.19 -4.69 -24.73
CA HIS A 319 14.18 -3.90 -24.02
C HIS A 319 13.13 -3.32 -24.97
N ALA A 320 13.56 -2.80 -26.11
CA ALA A 320 12.65 -2.26 -27.11
C ALA A 320 11.75 -3.33 -27.76
N ARG A 321 12.25 -4.55 -27.97
CA ARG A 321 11.42 -5.68 -28.44
C ARG A 321 10.41 -6.11 -27.38
N MET A 322 10.81 -6.15 -26.10
CA MET A 322 9.93 -6.46 -24.98
C MET A 322 8.80 -5.43 -24.88
N TYR A 323 9.12 -4.14 -24.87
CA TYR A 323 8.13 -3.06 -24.84
C TYR A 323 7.14 -3.15 -26.02
N LEU A 324 7.66 -3.32 -27.25
CA LEU A 324 6.79 -3.44 -28.43
C LEU A 324 5.86 -4.65 -28.38
N TYR A 325 6.29 -5.76 -27.78
CA TYR A 325 5.44 -6.92 -27.56
C TYR A 325 4.34 -6.63 -26.52
N GLN A 326 4.67 -5.98 -25.42
CA GLN A 326 3.71 -5.62 -24.36
C GLN A 326 2.61 -4.66 -24.84
N VAL A 327 2.90 -3.82 -25.84
CA VAL A 327 1.93 -2.89 -26.46
C VAL A 327 1.36 -3.40 -27.79
N ASP A 328 1.34 -4.73 -27.98
CA ASP A 328 0.79 -5.43 -29.17
C ASP A 328 1.30 -4.90 -30.53
N SER A 329 2.53 -4.39 -30.55
CA SER A 329 3.14 -3.70 -31.70
C SER A 329 4.41 -4.39 -32.21
N GLY A 330 4.74 -5.58 -31.69
CA GLY A 330 5.97 -6.33 -31.96
C GLY A 330 5.78 -7.84 -31.88
N ALA A 331 6.79 -8.58 -32.33
CA ALA A 331 6.82 -10.04 -32.18
C ALA A 331 7.24 -10.43 -30.75
N GLN A 332 6.88 -11.64 -30.34
CA GLN A 332 7.30 -12.21 -29.06
C GLN A 332 8.83 -12.16 -28.91
N PRO A 333 9.36 -11.67 -27.77
CA PRO A 333 10.80 -11.63 -27.49
C PRO A 333 11.42 -13.03 -27.49
N SER A 334 12.67 -13.11 -27.93
CA SER A 334 13.43 -14.36 -27.84
C SER A 334 13.89 -14.63 -26.42
N PRO A 335 14.20 -15.89 -26.02
CA PRO A 335 14.82 -16.16 -24.73
C PRO A 335 16.12 -15.39 -24.51
N GLY A 336 16.88 -15.11 -25.58
CA GLY A 336 18.08 -14.28 -25.51
C GLY A 336 17.78 -12.82 -25.15
N ASP A 337 16.62 -12.30 -25.54
CA ASP A 337 16.16 -10.97 -25.15
C ASP A 337 15.83 -10.92 -23.67
N SER A 338 15.04 -11.89 -23.18
CA SER A 338 14.71 -12.01 -21.75
C SER A 338 15.97 -12.18 -20.90
N GLY A 339 16.90 -13.02 -21.34
CA GLY A 339 18.18 -13.23 -20.68
C GLY A 339 19.05 -11.96 -20.64
N TRP A 340 19.04 -11.17 -21.71
CA TRP A 340 19.74 -9.88 -21.74
C TRP A 340 19.11 -8.87 -20.77
N ILE A 341 17.79 -8.74 -20.77
CA ILE A 341 17.05 -7.83 -19.89
C ILE A 341 17.31 -8.18 -18.43
N ALA A 342 17.19 -9.46 -18.05
CA ALA A 342 17.50 -9.93 -16.70
C ALA A 342 18.94 -9.64 -16.28
N ALA A 343 19.90 -9.84 -17.21
CA ALA A 343 21.30 -9.58 -16.96
C ALA A 343 21.62 -8.10 -16.77
N ASP A 344 20.88 -7.23 -17.45
CA ASP A 344 21.02 -5.78 -17.41
C ASP A 344 20.38 -5.19 -16.15
N LEU A 345 19.15 -5.61 -15.82
CA LEU A 345 18.47 -5.25 -14.58
C LEU A 345 19.25 -5.72 -13.33
N GLY A 346 19.71 -6.97 -13.30
CA GLY A 346 20.51 -7.47 -12.18
C GLY A 346 21.82 -6.69 -11.98
N ALA A 347 22.45 -6.23 -13.07
CA ALA A 347 23.64 -5.37 -12.97
C ALA A 347 23.32 -3.95 -12.50
N ALA A 348 22.15 -3.40 -12.86
CA ALA A 348 21.67 -2.13 -12.34
C ALA A 348 21.41 -2.20 -10.81
N VAL A 349 20.73 -3.25 -10.34
CA VAL A 349 20.48 -3.45 -8.90
C VAL A 349 21.78 -3.61 -8.11
N ALA A 350 22.76 -4.34 -8.64
CA ALA A 350 24.09 -4.42 -8.01
C ALA A 350 24.78 -3.04 -7.90
N THR A 351 24.63 -2.19 -8.91
CA THR A 351 25.16 -0.82 -8.89
C THR A 351 24.50 0.04 -7.82
N LEU A 352 23.19 -0.13 -7.60
CA LEU A 352 22.47 0.54 -6.51
C LEU A 352 22.91 0.01 -5.13
N ALA A 353 23.14 -1.30 -5.00
CA ALA A 353 23.65 -1.91 -3.78
C ALA A 353 25.01 -1.34 -3.36
N ASP A 354 25.93 -1.17 -4.33
CA ASP A 354 27.25 -0.56 -4.10
C ASP A 354 27.16 0.90 -3.62
N ARG A 355 26.02 1.55 -3.84
CA ARG A 355 25.72 2.92 -3.39
C ARG A 355 25.03 2.98 -2.04
N GLY A 356 24.78 1.84 -1.41
CA GLY A 356 24.30 1.76 -0.03
C GLY A 356 22.79 1.88 0.13
N ILE A 357 22.00 1.46 -0.85
CA ILE A 357 20.54 1.33 -0.64
C ILE A 357 20.25 0.38 0.54
N PRO A 358 19.20 0.64 1.34
CA PRO A 358 18.77 -0.25 2.41
C PRO A 358 18.58 -1.69 1.93
N ARG A 359 18.90 -2.66 2.80
CA ARG A 359 18.83 -4.08 2.45
C ARG A 359 17.42 -4.52 2.03
N GLU A 360 16.40 -3.99 2.69
CA GLU A 360 14.99 -4.28 2.39
C GLU A 360 14.61 -3.81 0.97
N GLN A 361 15.04 -2.60 0.57
CA GLN A 361 14.84 -2.10 -0.80
C GLN A 361 15.62 -2.91 -1.84
N PHE A 362 16.84 -3.33 -1.50
CA PHE A 362 17.64 -4.20 -2.36
C PHE A 362 16.96 -5.55 -2.60
N ASP A 363 16.48 -6.21 -1.54
CA ASP A 363 15.84 -7.52 -1.67
C ASP A 363 14.52 -7.40 -2.48
N ALA A 364 13.72 -6.33 -2.29
CA ALA A 364 12.53 -6.06 -3.09
C ALA A 364 12.83 -5.85 -4.59
N LEU A 365 13.87 -5.09 -4.94
CA LEU A 365 14.29 -4.86 -6.32
C LEU A 365 14.75 -6.14 -7.01
N ILE A 366 15.41 -7.05 -6.28
CA ILE A 366 15.81 -8.36 -6.83
C ILE A 366 14.59 -9.21 -7.14
N ASP A 367 13.62 -9.26 -6.22
CA ASP A 367 12.39 -10.00 -6.42
C ASP A 367 11.62 -9.48 -7.65
N ASP A 368 11.47 -8.16 -7.81
CA ASP A 368 10.83 -7.55 -8.99
C ASP A 368 11.50 -7.96 -10.32
N VAL A 369 12.84 -7.92 -10.36
CA VAL A 369 13.61 -8.20 -11.58
C VAL A 369 13.45 -9.63 -12.05
N PHE A 370 13.35 -10.59 -11.13
CA PHE A 370 13.34 -12.02 -11.46
C PHE A 370 11.96 -12.67 -11.36
N ALA A 371 10.97 -12.05 -10.69
CA ALA A 371 9.59 -12.51 -10.64
C ALA A 371 8.80 -12.19 -11.92
N ASP A 372 8.93 -10.98 -12.48
CA ASP A 372 8.16 -10.54 -13.66
C ASP A 372 8.57 -11.23 -14.97
N LEU A 373 9.78 -11.80 -15.00
CA LEU A 373 10.27 -12.63 -16.11
C LEU A 373 9.83 -14.10 -15.98
N GLY A 374 9.00 -14.41 -14.97
CA GLY A 374 8.62 -15.73 -14.46
C GLY A 374 7.57 -16.52 -15.25
N GLY A 375 7.47 -16.32 -16.56
CA GLY A 375 6.84 -17.32 -17.45
C GLY A 375 7.77 -18.51 -17.76
N GLN A 376 9.07 -18.37 -17.49
CA GLN A 376 10.10 -19.40 -17.66
C GLN A 376 10.53 -19.99 -16.31
N GLU A 377 10.76 -21.30 -16.25
CA GLU A 377 11.40 -21.93 -15.10
C GLU A 377 12.73 -21.21 -14.80
N ARG A 378 13.07 -20.94 -13.53
CA ARG A 378 14.31 -20.22 -13.13
C ARG A 378 15.59 -20.77 -13.79
N ALA A 379 15.62 -22.08 -14.06
CA ALA A 379 16.70 -22.74 -14.78
C ALA A 379 16.83 -22.25 -16.23
N ASP A 380 15.71 -22.02 -16.91
CA ASP A 380 15.64 -21.46 -18.25
C ASP A 380 16.07 -19.99 -18.26
N LEU A 381 15.65 -19.21 -17.26
CA LEU A 381 16.11 -17.83 -17.11
C LEU A 381 17.64 -17.77 -16.87
N ALA A 382 18.17 -18.61 -15.98
CA ALA A 382 19.61 -18.71 -15.78
C ALA A 382 20.35 -19.16 -17.06
N SER A 383 19.77 -20.07 -17.84
CA SER A 383 20.31 -20.49 -19.14
C SER A 383 20.31 -19.34 -20.14
N ALA A 384 19.20 -18.60 -20.22
CA ALA A 384 19.04 -17.42 -21.07
C ALA A 384 20.04 -16.31 -20.70
N ILE A 385 20.22 -16.01 -19.41
CA ILE A 385 21.21 -15.04 -18.94
C ILE A 385 22.62 -15.46 -19.36
N ARG A 386 23.00 -16.73 -19.17
CA ARG A 386 24.31 -17.25 -19.62
C ARG A 386 24.51 -17.12 -21.13
N ALA A 387 23.45 -17.36 -21.91
CA ALA A 387 23.48 -17.31 -23.37
C ALA A 387 23.37 -15.89 -23.94
N SER A 388 22.98 -14.89 -23.14
CA SER A 388 22.74 -13.51 -23.60
C SER A 388 24.00 -12.80 -24.11
N GLY A 389 25.18 -13.15 -23.59
CA GLY A 389 26.42 -12.42 -23.85
C GLY A 389 26.50 -11.05 -23.18
N HIS A 390 25.58 -10.73 -22.25
CA HIS A 390 25.59 -9.47 -21.51
C HIS A 390 26.81 -9.37 -20.57
N PRO A 391 27.52 -8.22 -20.47
CA PRO A 391 28.65 -8.06 -19.55
C PRO A 391 28.28 -8.27 -18.07
N GLY A 392 27.05 -7.93 -17.69
CA GLY A 392 26.51 -8.11 -16.34
C GLY A 392 25.98 -9.53 -16.04
N ALA A 393 26.08 -10.48 -16.98
CA ALA A 393 25.49 -11.81 -16.81
C ALA A 393 26.00 -12.56 -15.57
N ALA A 394 27.29 -12.45 -15.24
CA ALA A 394 27.85 -13.09 -14.05
C ALA A 394 27.27 -12.49 -12.75
N THR A 395 27.12 -11.17 -12.69
CA THR A 395 26.52 -10.46 -11.55
C THR A 395 25.06 -10.87 -11.38
N ALA A 396 24.28 -10.82 -12.47
CA ALA A 396 22.88 -11.20 -12.43
C ALA A 396 22.68 -12.69 -12.07
N LEU A 397 23.54 -13.60 -12.54
CA LEU A 397 23.53 -15.00 -12.12
C LEU A 397 23.89 -15.17 -10.65
N GLY A 398 24.80 -14.34 -10.12
CA GLY A 398 25.14 -14.34 -8.69
C GLY A 398 23.96 -13.92 -7.83
N LEU A 399 23.21 -12.90 -8.27
CA LEU A 399 21.99 -12.44 -7.62
C LEU A 399 20.87 -13.48 -7.72
N LEU A 400 20.60 -13.99 -8.92
CA LEU A 400 19.61 -15.05 -9.16
C LEU A 400 19.95 -16.33 -8.37
N ALA A 401 21.23 -16.64 -8.20
CA ALA A 401 21.69 -17.75 -7.38
C ALA A 401 21.60 -17.45 -5.88
N ALA A 402 21.80 -16.21 -5.42
CA ALA A 402 21.57 -15.82 -4.03
C ALA A 402 20.07 -15.91 -3.66
N GLU A 403 19.19 -15.64 -4.63
CA GLU A 403 17.73 -15.82 -4.55
C GLU A 403 17.28 -17.30 -4.70
N GLY A 404 18.12 -18.09 -5.38
CA GLY A 404 17.94 -19.50 -5.74
C GLY A 404 18.74 -20.50 -4.91
N ASP A 405 19.51 -20.05 -3.91
CA ASP A 405 20.22 -20.87 -2.93
C ASP A 405 19.58 -20.76 -1.54
N PRO A 406 18.45 -21.45 -1.31
CA PRO A 406 17.93 -21.69 0.02
C PRO A 406 18.74 -22.76 0.79
N ALA A 407 19.86 -23.26 0.24
CA ALA A 407 20.77 -24.18 0.95
C ALA A 407 21.91 -23.44 1.67
N GLY A 408 22.11 -22.15 1.39
CA GLY A 408 22.86 -21.22 2.24
C GLY A 408 22.02 -20.58 3.35
N ALA A 409 20.72 -20.44 3.16
CA ALA A 409 19.80 -20.13 4.24
C ALA A 409 19.61 -21.37 5.13
N PRO A 410 19.76 -21.28 6.46
CA PRO A 410 19.49 -22.43 7.31
C PRO A 410 18.05 -22.88 7.08
N ALA A 411 17.85 -24.15 6.69
CA ALA A 411 16.54 -24.75 6.58
C ALA A 411 15.72 -24.40 7.83
N LYS A 412 14.64 -23.64 7.65
CA LYS A 412 13.77 -23.24 8.76
C LYS A 412 12.73 -24.34 9.01
N PRO A 413 12.30 -24.55 10.26
CA PRO A 413 11.13 -25.36 10.54
C PRO A 413 9.91 -24.80 9.78
N GLY A 414 9.24 -25.65 9.02
CA GLY A 414 8.02 -25.36 8.30
C GLY A 414 6.91 -26.34 8.66
N TYR A 415 5.68 -25.96 8.35
CA TYR A 415 4.47 -26.73 8.61
C TYR A 415 3.82 -27.12 7.29
N GLN A 416 3.46 -28.40 7.16
CA GLN A 416 2.51 -28.86 6.15
C GLN A 416 1.12 -28.83 6.77
N LEU A 417 0.27 -27.95 6.25
CA LEU A 417 -1.09 -27.75 6.70
C LEU A 417 -2.07 -28.33 5.68
N LYS A 418 -3.14 -28.95 6.17
CA LYS A 418 -4.32 -29.24 5.36
C LYS A 418 -5.43 -28.27 5.74
N VAL A 419 -5.86 -27.45 4.79
CA VAL A 419 -6.96 -26.48 4.91
C VAL A 419 -8.19 -27.09 4.25
N THR A 420 -9.23 -27.37 5.03
CA THR A 420 -10.46 -28.01 4.55
C THR A 420 -11.64 -27.07 4.76
N LEU A 421 -12.37 -26.77 3.68
CA LEU A 421 -13.60 -25.99 3.77
C LEU A 421 -14.73 -26.89 4.33
N LEU A 422 -15.36 -26.43 5.40
CA LEU A 422 -16.40 -27.16 6.13
C LEU A 422 -17.78 -26.96 5.48
N GLY A 423 -18.74 -27.81 5.85
CA GLY A 423 -20.12 -27.73 5.34
C GLY A 423 -20.34 -28.36 3.95
N LEU A 424 -19.29 -28.56 3.15
CA LEU A 424 -19.39 -29.16 1.82
C LEU A 424 -19.17 -30.68 1.80
N ARG A 425 -19.96 -31.37 0.98
CA ARG A 425 -19.79 -32.79 0.66
C ARG A 425 -19.95 -33.00 -0.86
N PRO A 426 -18.94 -33.56 -1.56
CA PRO A 426 -17.59 -33.93 -1.10
C PRO A 426 -16.74 -32.74 -0.60
N PRO A 427 -15.69 -32.93 0.21
CA PRO A 427 -14.94 -31.82 0.79
C PRO A 427 -14.05 -31.11 -0.24
N VAL A 428 -14.03 -29.78 -0.19
CA VAL A 428 -13.04 -28.93 -0.88
C VAL A 428 -11.87 -28.70 0.08
N TRP A 429 -10.63 -28.91 -0.38
CA TRP A 429 -9.46 -28.73 0.49
C TRP A 429 -8.17 -28.44 -0.29
N ARG A 430 -7.20 -27.84 0.41
CA ARG A 430 -5.84 -27.56 -0.05
C ARG A 430 -4.82 -28.08 0.96
N ARG A 431 -3.66 -28.50 0.48
CA ARG A 431 -2.50 -28.85 1.30
C ARG A 431 -1.36 -27.92 0.96
N ILE A 432 -0.96 -27.15 1.95
CA ILE A 432 0.02 -26.08 1.80
C ILE A 432 1.22 -26.33 2.72
N THR A 433 2.40 -25.91 2.32
CA THR A 433 3.59 -25.84 3.18
C THR A 433 3.95 -24.39 3.43
N VAL A 434 4.19 -24.02 4.69
CA VAL A 434 4.51 -22.64 5.10
C VAL A 434 5.61 -22.61 6.17
N PRO A 435 6.39 -21.53 6.31
CA PRO A 435 7.24 -21.33 7.48
C PRO A 435 6.48 -21.42 8.82
N ALA A 436 7.10 -22.00 9.85
CA ALA A 436 6.44 -22.14 11.16
C ALA A 436 6.30 -20.79 11.90
N ASP A 437 7.07 -19.78 11.49
CA ASP A 437 7.02 -18.40 11.97
C ASP A 437 6.06 -17.51 11.16
N THR A 438 5.42 -18.01 10.11
CA THR A 438 4.37 -17.29 9.36
C THR A 438 3.29 -16.79 10.31
N SER A 439 2.96 -15.50 10.24
CA SER A 439 1.89 -14.90 11.04
C SER A 439 0.51 -15.41 10.58
N LEU A 440 -0.51 -15.35 11.45
CA LEU A 440 -1.86 -15.70 11.04
C LEU A 440 -2.40 -14.77 9.94
N ALA A 441 -2.00 -13.50 9.92
CA ALA A 441 -2.35 -12.58 8.83
C ALA A 441 -1.71 -13.02 7.50
N ALA A 442 -0.42 -13.36 7.51
CA ALA A 442 0.25 -13.91 6.34
C ALA A 442 -0.38 -15.25 5.89
N LEU A 443 -0.75 -16.12 6.83
CA LEU A 443 -1.46 -17.37 6.52
C LEU A 443 -2.81 -17.11 5.82
N HIS A 444 -3.51 -16.03 6.16
CA HIS A 444 -4.77 -15.70 5.51
C HIS A 444 -4.57 -15.45 4.01
N HIS A 445 -3.59 -14.63 3.61
CA HIS A 445 -3.29 -14.42 2.19
C HIS A 445 -2.85 -15.72 1.47
N VAL A 446 -2.12 -16.60 2.18
CA VAL A 446 -1.80 -17.95 1.68
C VAL A 446 -3.06 -18.78 1.42
N ILE A 447 -4.06 -18.70 2.30
CA ILE A 447 -5.32 -19.42 2.10
C ILE A 447 -6.11 -18.79 0.95
N GLN A 448 -6.20 -17.47 0.87
CA GLN A 448 -6.87 -16.74 -0.23
C GLN A 448 -6.31 -17.19 -1.60
N ALA A 449 -5.00 -17.11 -1.77
CA ALA A 449 -4.34 -17.52 -3.02
C ALA A 449 -4.52 -19.02 -3.33
N ALA A 450 -4.42 -19.89 -2.32
CA ALA A 450 -4.61 -21.33 -2.49
C ALA A 450 -6.06 -21.71 -2.84
N MET A 451 -7.04 -20.91 -2.40
CA MET A 451 -8.45 -21.10 -2.73
C MET A 451 -8.84 -20.41 -4.04
N GLY A 452 -8.12 -19.37 -4.47
CA GLY A 452 -8.48 -18.54 -5.62
C GLY A 452 -9.53 -17.49 -5.29
N TRP A 453 -9.43 -16.90 -4.10
CA TRP A 453 -10.29 -15.82 -3.61
C TRP A 453 -9.55 -14.48 -3.59
N GLU A 454 -10.30 -13.39 -3.53
CA GLU A 454 -9.85 -12.03 -3.85
C GLU A 454 -9.69 -11.13 -2.61
N ASP A 455 -9.89 -11.67 -1.42
CA ASP A 455 -9.75 -10.97 -0.13
C ASP A 455 -10.67 -9.73 0.02
N TYR A 456 -11.89 -9.78 -0.52
CA TYR A 456 -12.87 -8.71 -0.40
C TYR A 456 -13.48 -8.57 1.00
N HIS A 457 -13.42 -9.65 1.78
CA HIS A 457 -14.22 -9.76 3.00
C HIS A 457 -13.40 -9.98 4.27
N MET A 458 -14.00 -9.62 5.41
CA MET A 458 -13.38 -9.85 6.71
C MET A 458 -13.14 -11.34 6.99
N HIS A 459 -12.04 -11.63 7.70
CA HIS A 459 -11.69 -12.98 8.12
C HIS A 459 -11.35 -13.06 9.61
N VAL A 460 -11.43 -14.27 10.17
CA VAL A 460 -11.03 -14.56 11.55
C VAL A 460 -10.51 -15.99 11.71
N PHE A 461 -9.38 -16.17 12.40
CA PHE A 461 -8.88 -17.45 12.87
C PHE A 461 -9.33 -17.74 14.30
N ASN A 462 -9.70 -18.99 14.59
CA ASN A 462 -10.08 -19.44 15.92
C ASN A 462 -9.11 -20.52 16.40
N ALA A 463 -8.31 -20.23 17.43
CA ALA A 463 -7.42 -21.21 18.06
C ALA A 463 -7.76 -21.34 19.57
N GLY A 464 -8.33 -22.49 19.93
CA GLY A 464 -8.83 -22.74 21.28
C GLY A 464 -9.98 -21.80 21.66
N ARG A 465 -9.75 -20.92 22.64
CA ARG A 465 -10.75 -19.91 23.11
C ARG A 465 -10.47 -18.50 22.58
N ALA A 466 -9.49 -18.35 21.69
CA ALA A 466 -9.06 -17.06 21.17
C ALA A 466 -9.35 -16.96 19.67
N SER A 467 -9.77 -15.77 19.26
CA SER A 467 -9.99 -15.40 17.87
C SER A 467 -8.92 -14.39 17.44
N TYR A 468 -8.47 -14.46 16.18
CA TYR A 468 -7.40 -13.64 15.63
C TYR A 468 -7.80 -13.15 14.23
N GLY A 469 -7.65 -11.87 13.94
CA GLY A 469 -7.96 -11.29 12.64
C GLY A 469 -7.39 -9.88 12.55
N LEU A 470 -8.03 -9.00 11.76
CA LEU A 470 -7.88 -7.56 11.99
C LEU A 470 -8.17 -7.28 13.48
N PRO A 471 -7.40 -6.43 14.17
CA PRO A 471 -7.58 -6.15 15.59
C PRO A 471 -8.91 -5.45 15.88
N ASP A 472 -10.01 -6.19 15.78
CA ASP A 472 -11.34 -5.74 16.14
C ASP A 472 -11.58 -6.15 17.56
N ARG A 473 -11.44 -5.13 18.38
CA ARG A 473 -11.47 -5.32 19.79
C ARG A 473 -12.98 -5.71 20.10
N GLU A 474 -14.05 -5.21 19.44
CA GLU A 474 -15.48 -5.49 19.75
C GLU A 474 -15.83 -6.98 19.67
N LEU A 475 -15.32 -7.63 18.63
CA LEU A 475 -15.46 -9.04 18.32
C LEU A 475 -14.47 -9.92 19.10
N GLY A 476 -13.54 -9.32 19.86
CA GLY A 476 -12.54 -10.02 20.65
C GLY A 476 -11.39 -10.58 19.81
N HIS A 477 -11.19 -10.06 18.60
CA HIS A 477 -10.15 -10.49 17.68
C HIS A 477 -8.79 -9.93 18.12
N ARG A 478 -7.84 -10.83 18.32
CA ARG A 478 -6.45 -10.48 18.56
C ARG A 478 -5.75 -10.22 17.23
N ASP A 479 -4.73 -9.39 17.25
CA ASP A 479 -3.95 -9.04 16.07
C ASP A 479 -3.29 -10.28 15.45
N ALA A 480 -3.79 -10.70 14.29
CA ALA A 480 -3.28 -11.84 13.55
C ALA A 480 -1.84 -11.63 13.04
N LYS A 481 -1.42 -10.37 12.81
CA LYS A 481 -0.05 -10.04 12.35
C LYS A 481 1.01 -10.39 13.41
N LYS A 482 0.63 -10.38 14.69
CA LYS A 482 1.53 -10.62 15.83
C LYS A 482 1.58 -12.07 16.31
N VAL A 483 0.86 -12.98 15.66
CA VAL A 483 0.73 -14.37 16.12
C VAL A 483 1.28 -15.32 15.06
N PRO A 484 2.48 -15.92 15.27
CA PRO A 484 3.01 -16.92 14.36
C PRO A 484 2.29 -18.27 14.53
N LEU A 485 2.27 -19.09 13.47
CA LEU A 485 1.64 -20.40 13.47
C LEU A 485 2.15 -21.32 14.58
N SER A 486 3.46 -21.33 14.80
CA SER A 486 4.11 -22.07 15.88
C SER A 486 3.58 -21.76 17.28
N ARG A 487 2.92 -20.62 17.48
CA ARG A 487 2.28 -20.25 18.75
C ARG A 487 0.92 -20.91 18.96
N VAL A 488 0.20 -21.21 17.88
CA VAL A 488 -1.18 -21.75 17.92
C VAL A 488 -1.29 -23.21 17.48
N LEU A 489 -0.28 -23.71 16.76
CA LEU A 489 -0.10 -25.11 16.36
C LEU A 489 1.21 -25.61 16.99
N GLY A 490 1.10 -26.28 18.14
CA GLY A 490 2.22 -26.73 18.95
C GLY A 490 2.74 -28.13 18.59
N GLY A 491 1.96 -28.93 17.86
CA GLY A 491 2.36 -30.25 17.42
C GLY A 491 1.51 -30.81 16.27
N VAL A 492 2.06 -31.83 15.59
CA VAL A 492 1.35 -32.57 14.55
C VAL A 492 0.03 -33.14 15.09
N GLY A 493 -1.07 -32.87 14.38
CA GLY A 493 -2.43 -33.20 14.79
C GLY A 493 -3.24 -32.02 15.33
N ASP A 494 -2.60 -30.91 15.68
CA ASP A 494 -3.28 -29.70 16.15
C ASP A 494 -4.14 -29.07 15.04
N ARG A 495 -5.23 -28.44 15.48
CA ARG A 495 -6.25 -27.85 14.60
C ARG A 495 -6.62 -26.43 15.05
N ILE A 496 -6.81 -25.55 14.08
CA ILE A 496 -7.41 -24.22 14.28
C ILE A 496 -8.50 -23.99 13.22
N GLY A 497 -9.45 -23.11 13.52
CA GLY A 497 -10.48 -22.68 12.57
C GLY A 497 -10.06 -21.42 11.83
N TYR A 498 -10.60 -21.21 10.63
CA TYR A 498 -10.47 -19.98 9.84
C TYR A 498 -11.79 -19.70 9.14
N THR A 499 -12.42 -18.58 9.41
CA THR A 499 -13.66 -18.14 8.77
C THR A 499 -13.34 -16.96 7.86
N TYR A 500 -13.71 -17.07 6.58
CA TYR A 500 -13.63 -16.00 5.59
C TYR A 500 -15.03 -15.60 5.16
N ASP A 501 -15.23 -14.31 4.90
CA ASP A 501 -16.53 -13.69 4.67
C ASP A 501 -17.50 -13.92 5.83
N LEU A 502 -17.66 -12.89 6.69
CA LEU A 502 -18.58 -12.99 7.83
C LEU A 502 -20.07 -12.91 7.43
N GLY A 503 -20.37 -12.59 6.16
CA GLY A 503 -21.69 -12.72 5.55
C GLY A 503 -21.99 -14.15 5.14
N ASP A 504 -21.21 -14.68 4.19
CA ASP A 504 -21.39 -16.04 3.64
C ASP A 504 -20.89 -17.16 4.57
N CYS A 505 -20.01 -16.80 5.51
CA CYS A 505 -19.48 -17.64 6.59
C CYS A 505 -18.74 -18.90 6.09
N TRP A 506 -17.70 -18.71 5.27
CA TRP A 506 -16.84 -19.79 4.79
C TRP A 506 -15.90 -20.29 5.90
N GLU A 507 -16.37 -21.27 6.67
CA GLU A 507 -15.61 -21.89 7.76
C GLU A 507 -14.64 -22.97 7.25
N HIS A 508 -13.39 -22.87 7.66
CA HIS A 508 -12.33 -23.81 7.35
C HIS A 508 -11.73 -24.41 8.62
N GLU A 509 -11.29 -25.65 8.49
CA GLU A 509 -10.43 -26.30 9.45
C GLU A 509 -9.00 -26.40 8.90
N ILE A 510 -8.03 -25.98 9.71
CA ILE A 510 -6.61 -26.02 9.39
C ILE A 510 -5.95 -27.04 10.31
N LEU A 511 -5.45 -28.12 9.73
CA LEU A 511 -4.77 -29.22 10.43
C LEU A 511 -3.27 -29.19 10.16
N LEU A 512 -2.45 -29.20 11.22
CA LEU A 512 -1.02 -29.46 11.09
C LEU A 512 -0.78 -30.96 10.85
N GLU A 513 -0.49 -31.34 9.60
CA GLU A 513 -0.26 -32.74 9.23
C GLU A 513 1.18 -33.20 9.50
N LYS A 514 2.17 -32.34 9.22
CA LYS A 514 3.60 -32.65 9.36
C LYS A 514 4.42 -31.40 9.64
N THR A 515 5.54 -31.57 10.32
CA THR A 515 6.64 -30.59 10.30
C THR A 515 7.61 -30.95 9.17
N VAL A 516 8.02 -29.96 8.40
CA VAL A 516 8.89 -30.11 7.21
C VAL A 516 10.03 -29.11 7.27
N ALA A 517 11.12 -29.36 6.56
CA ALA A 517 12.10 -28.32 6.28
C ALA A 517 11.57 -27.46 5.12
N THR A 518 11.51 -26.14 5.30
CA THR A 518 11.08 -25.22 4.24
C THR A 518 12.19 -24.27 3.83
N VAL A 519 12.12 -23.83 2.58
CA VAL A 519 12.99 -22.82 1.95
C VAL A 519 12.49 -21.39 2.20
N GLY A 520 11.54 -21.19 3.12
CA GLY A 520 11.08 -19.88 3.57
C GLY A 520 9.85 -19.31 2.86
N ARG A 521 9.27 -20.03 1.88
CA ARG A 521 8.11 -19.58 1.08
C ARG A 521 6.94 -20.56 1.15
N PRO A 522 5.69 -20.08 1.01
CA PRO A 522 4.51 -20.93 0.96
C PRO A 522 4.46 -21.73 -0.36
N ALA A 523 3.86 -22.91 -0.35
CA ALA A 523 3.60 -23.70 -1.57
C ALA A 523 2.34 -24.56 -1.43
N CYS A 524 1.62 -24.81 -2.52
CA CYS A 524 0.47 -25.71 -2.57
C CYS A 524 0.89 -27.05 -3.19
N VAL A 525 0.90 -28.11 -2.39
CA VAL A 525 1.45 -29.41 -2.80
C VAL A 525 0.38 -30.43 -3.18
N ASP A 526 -0.88 -30.20 -2.83
CA ASP A 526 -2.01 -31.08 -3.14
C ASP A 526 -3.35 -30.38 -2.84
N GLY A 527 -4.45 -30.91 -3.34
CA GLY A 527 -5.79 -30.38 -3.09
C GLY A 527 -6.85 -31.10 -3.92
N ARG A 528 -8.12 -30.78 -3.68
CA ARG A 528 -9.24 -31.30 -4.49
C ARG A 528 -10.38 -30.31 -4.57
N ARG A 529 -11.10 -30.40 -5.69
CA ARG A 529 -12.33 -29.67 -6.04
C ARG A 529 -12.13 -28.18 -6.19
N HIS A 530 -13.00 -27.59 -7.00
CA HIS A 530 -13.02 -26.16 -7.23
C HIS A 530 -13.50 -25.46 -5.95
N CYS A 531 -12.89 -24.33 -5.61
CA CYS A 531 -13.41 -23.53 -4.50
C CYS A 531 -14.71 -22.84 -4.90
N PRO A 532 -15.63 -22.57 -3.95
CA PRO A 532 -16.76 -21.71 -4.21
C PRO A 532 -16.30 -20.35 -4.77
N PRO A 533 -16.97 -19.78 -5.78
CA PRO A 533 -16.73 -18.40 -6.21
C PRO A 533 -17.00 -17.41 -5.08
N GLU A 534 -16.40 -16.21 -5.17
CA GLU A 534 -16.74 -15.10 -4.28
C GLU A 534 -18.23 -14.74 -4.36
N ASP A 535 -18.79 -14.28 -3.25
CA ASP A 535 -20.17 -13.78 -3.15
C ASP A 535 -21.29 -14.73 -3.62
N CYS A 536 -21.03 -16.05 -3.65
CA CYS A 536 -22.01 -17.02 -4.14
C CYS A 536 -23.08 -17.42 -3.10
N GLY A 537 -23.11 -16.78 -1.92
CA GLY A 537 -24.17 -16.93 -0.91
C GLY A 537 -23.94 -18.03 0.12
N GLY A 538 -22.69 -18.39 0.38
CA GLY A 538 -22.30 -19.39 1.38
C GLY A 538 -22.58 -20.85 0.98
N VAL A 539 -22.34 -21.76 1.92
CA VAL A 539 -22.32 -23.24 1.71
C VAL A 539 -23.60 -23.76 1.03
N TRP A 540 -24.78 -23.28 1.45
CA TRP A 540 -26.06 -23.77 0.93
C TRP A 540 -26.31 -23.29 -0.49
N ALA A 541 -26.12 -22.00 -0.76
CA ALA A 541 -26.31 -21.43 -2.09
C ALA A 541 -25.30 -22.01 -3.08
N TYR A 542 -24.05 -22.25 -2.66
CA TYR A 542 -23.07 -22.93 -3.51
C TYR A 542 -23.47 -24.37 -3.85
N GLN A 543 -24.06 -25.13 -2.92
CA GLN A 543 -24.56 -26.47 -3.22
C GLN A 543 -25.69 -26.43 -4.25
N ASP A 544 -26.61 -25.46 -4.13
CA ASP A 544 -27.68 -25.24 -5.08
C ASP A 544 -27.15 -24.78 -6.45
N LEU A 545 -26.12 -23.93 -6.46
CA LEU A 545 -25.42 -23.48 -7.66
C LEU A 545 -24.75 -24.65 -8.38
N VAL A 546 -23.97 -25.47 -7.68
CA VAL A 546 -23.34 -26.67 -8.25
C VAL A 546 -24.39 -27.63 -8.81
N GLN A 547 -25.52 -27.81 -8.12
CA GLN A 547 -26.61 -28.65 -8.61
C GLN A 547 -27.19 -28.10 -9.92
N ALA A 548 -27.50 -26.80 -9.99
CA ALA A 548 -28.06 -26.18 -11.19
C ALA A 548 -27.05 -26.15 -12.36
N LEU A 549 -25.76 -25.92 -12.09
CA LEU A 549 -24.72 -25.92 -13.13
C LEU A 549 -24.39 -27.34 -13.64
N THR A 550 -24.64 -28.39 -12.85
CA THR A 550 -24.38 -29.78 -13.29
C THR A 550 -25.59 -30.45 -13.93
N ASP A 551 -26.80 -29.95 -13.68
CA ASP A 551 -28.04 -30.39 -14.32
C ASP A 551 -28.42 -29.46 -15.48
N LYS A 552 -28.18 -29.91 -16.72
CA LYS A 552 -28.48 -29.15 -17.93
C LYS A 552 -29.98 -28.91 -18.16
N ASP A 553 -30.84 -29.65 -17.45
CA ASP A 553 -32.29 -29.50 -17.53
C ASP A 553 -32.85 -28.60 -16.41
N ASP A 554 -32.02 -28.08 -15.49
CA ASP A 554 -32.46 -27.09 -14.47
C ASP A 554 -32.82 -25.77 -15.16
N GLU A 555 -33.98 -25.20 -14.80
CA GLU A 555 -34.50 -23.96 -15.39
C GLU A 555 -33.55 -22.76 -15.22
N ARG A 556 -32.63 -22.82 -14.26
CA ARG A 556 -31.64 -21.78 -13.96
C ARG A 556 -30.27 -22.04 -14.58
N HIS A 557 -30.07 -23.17 -15.28
CA HIS A 557 -28.76 -23.58 -15.78
C HIS A 557 -28.12 -22.52 -16.70
N GLU A 558 -28.88 -22.00 -17.66
CA GLU A 558 -28.41 -20.97 -18.60
C GLU A 558 -28.06 -19.66 -17.86
N GLU A 559 -28.99 -19.16 -17.03
CA GLU A 559 -28.80 -17.93 -16.24
C GLU A 559 -27.57 -17.99 -15.34
N LEU A 560 -27.37 -19.11 -14.63
CA LEU A 560 -26.25 -19.26 -13.70
C LEU A 560 -24.93 -19.52 -14.43
N THR A 561 -24.94 -20.11 -15.63
CA THR A 561 -23.74 -20.24 -16.46
C THR A 561 -23.30 -18.88 -16.98
N GLU A 562 -24.24 -18.06 -17.45
CA GLU A 562 -23.97 -16.67 -17.86
C GLU A 562 -23.42 -15.85 -16.69
N TRP A 563 -24.02 -15.96 -15.50
CA TRP A 563 -23.51 -15.29 -14.30
C TRP A 563 -22.09 -15.72 -13.93
N MET A 564 -21.74 -17.01 -14.02
CA MET A 564 -20.38 -17.51 -13.76
C MET A 564 -19.34 -16.96 -14.75
N GLU A 565 -19.71 -16.81 -16.01
CA GLU A 565 -18.84 -16.22 -17.03
C GLU A 565 -18.68 -14.71 -16.83
N GLU A 566 -19.78 -13.97 -16.63
CA GLU A 566 -19.75 -12.51 -16.50
C GLU A 566 -19.12 -12.03 -15.20
N ALA A 567 -19.45 -12.66 -14.06
CA ALA A 567 -19.01 -12.22 -12.74
C ALA A 567 -17.63 -12.77 -12.34
N HIS A 568 -17.28 -13.98 -12.81
CA HIS A 568 -16.08 -14.69 -12.35
C HIS A 568 -15.15 -15.11 -13.50
N GLY A 569 -15.52 -14.88 -14.76
CA GLY A 569 -14.72 -15.30 -15.92
C GLY A 569 -14.62 -16.82 -16.08
N LEU A 570 -15.50 -17.59 -15.43
CA LEU A 570 -15.44 -19.05 -15.39
C LEU A 570 -16.36 -19.66 -16.44
N THR A 571 -15.78 -19.97 -17.60
CA THR A 571 -16.43 -20.80 -18.63
C THR A 571 -16.22 -22.29 -18.33
N ASP A 572 -17.24 -23.11 -18.57
CA ASP A 572 -17.20 -24.56 -18.32
C ASP A 572 -16.83 -24.97 -16.89
N PHE A 573 -17.45 -24.34 -15.89
CA PHE A 573 -17.21 -24.63 -14.47
C PHE A 573 -17.34 -26.13 -14.13
N ASP A 574 -16.24 -26.76 -13.71
CA ASP A 574 -16.20 -28.12 -13.18
C ASP A 574 -15.97 -28.09 -11.66
N PRO A 575 -16.98 -28.46 -10.83
CA PRO A 575 -16.85 -28.46 -9.38
C PRO A 575 -15.78 -29.45 -8.86
N GLU A 576 -15.37 -30.44 -9.65
CA GLU A 576 -14.33 -31.40 -9.26
C GLU A 576 -12.92 -30.96 -9.64
N PHE A 577 -12.77 -29.95 -10.50
CA PHE A 577 -11.48 -29.49 -11.00
C PHE A 577 -10.61 -28.86 -9.90
N PHE A 578 -9.33 -29.23 -9.89
CA PHE A 578 -8.30 -28.55 -9.11
C PHE A 578 -6.91 -28.86 -9.68
N ASP A 579 -6.11 -27.83 -9.91
CA ASP A 579 -4.69 -27.94 -10.28
C ASP A 579 -3.79 -27.37 -9.17
N PRO A 580 -2.98 -28.20 -8.48
CA PRO A 580 -2.00 -27.73 -7.51
C PRO A 580 -1.01 -26.72 -8.09
N ALA A 581 -0.61 -26.84 -9.36
CA ALA A 581 0.36 -25.94 -9.98
C ALA A 581 -0.21 -24.52 -10.17
N GLU A 582 -1.51 -24.41 -10.49
CA GLU A 582 -2.19 -23.12 -10.60
C GLU A 582 -2.28 -22.42 -9.23
N ALA A 583 -2.63 -23.18 -8.18
CA ALA A 583 -2.65 -22.66 -6.82
C ALA A 583 -1.26 -22.28 -6.32
N ASP A 584 -0.23 -23.06 -6.65
CA ASP A 584 1.16 -22.76 -6.31
C ASP A 584 1.68 -21.51 -7.03
N ALA A 585 1.29 -21.29 -8.29
CA ALA A 585 1.62 -20.09 -9.04
C ALA A 585 1.00 -18.82 -8.43
N ARG A 586 -0.23 -18.90 -7.89
CA ARG A 586 -0.85 -17.79 -7.15
C ARG A 586 -0.10 -17.51 -5.84
N LEU A 587 0.30 -18.56 -5.12
CA LEU A 587 1.10 -18.43 -3.88
C LEU A 587 2.47 -17.81 -4.12
N ALA A 588 3.11 -18.11 -5.25
CA ALA A 588 4.41 -17.55 -5.61
C ALA A 588 4.40 -16.03 -5.82
N ARG A 589 3.22 -15.41 -6.01
CA ARG A 589 3.05 -13.95 -6.17
C ARG A 589 2.90 -13.20 -4.84
N LEU A 590 2.73 -13.91 -3.72
CA LEU A 590 2.53 -13.28 -2.41
C LEU A 590 3.85 -12.74 -1.83
N ARG A 591 3.82 -11.49 -1.36
CA ARG A 591 4.87 -10.88 -0.52
C ARG A 591 4.42 -10.98 0.94
N LEU A 592 4.99 -11.90 1.73
CA LEU A 592 4.55 -12.26 3.09
C LEU A 592 5.42 -11.71 4.23
#